data_AF-A0A662TR72-F1
#
_entry.id   AF-A0A662TR72-F1
#
_cell.length_a   1.000
_cell.length_b   1.000
_cell.length_c   1.000
_cell.angle_alpha   90.00
_cell.angle_beta   90.00
_cell.angle_gamma   90.00
#
_symmetry.space_group_name_H-M   'P 1'
#
loop_
_entity.id
_entity.type
_entity.pdbx_description
1 polymer ?
#
loop_
_entity_poly.entity_id
_entity_poly.type
_entity_poly.pdbx_seq_one_letter_code
_entity_poly.pdbx_strand_id
1 'polypeptide(L)'
;MPLWKRGAEGGMAGTWELIFQIKWPDILDIFIVAFVIYWILLLIRGTRSVQMLLGLAFVIAAFLIAQRWGLVTIHWILRNFIDSIIIIIIVIFQNDIRRALSTMGKNPFFSVSPVSYKPSLLEEVAEASSILARNRHGALIVLERVADVKEHVEVGVELDARVTRDLLLSIFNP
;
A
#
# COMPACT_ATOMS: atom_id res chain seq x y z
N MET A 1 14.44 -35.42 -66.30
CA MET A 1 13.46 -35.56 -65.19
C MET A 1 13.89 -34.64 -64.04
N PRO A 2 13.19 -33.53 -63.74
CA PRO A 2 13.64 -32.59 -62.72
C PRO A 2 12.86 -32.74 -61.40
N LEU A 3 13.59 -32.65 -60.29
CA LEU A 3 13.20 -32.99 -58.91
C LEU A 3 12.57 -31.82 -58.10
N TRP A 4 11.99 -30.81 -58.75
CA TRP A 4 11.60 -29.57 -58.06
C TRP A 4 10.16 -29.53 -57.51
N LYS A 5 9.35 -30.57 -57.73
CA LYS A 5 7.89 -30.54 -57.46
C LYS A 5 7.47 -31.18 -56.13
N ARG A 6 8.14 -30.85 -55.01
CA ARG A 6 7.80 -31.44 -53.70
C ARG A 6 7.83 -30.51 -52.49
N GLY A 7 7.89 -29.19 -52.70
CA GLY A 7 8.17 -28.22 -51.63
C GLY A 7 7.10 -27.17 -51.30
N ALA A 8 5.92 -27.13 -51.94
CA ALA A 8 5.09 -25.91 -51.91
C ALA A 8 3.60 -26.10 -51.61
N GLU A 9 3.16 -27.16 -50.92
CA GLU A 9 1.72 -27.36 -50.63
C GLU A 9 1.38 -27.60 -49.14
N GLY A 10 2.34 -27.48 -48.21
CA GLY A 10 2.10 -27.79 -46.79
C GLY A 10 2.02 -26.60 -45.81
N GLY A 11 2.34 -25.37 -46.23
CA GLY A 11 2.63 -24.27 -45.29
C GLY A 11 1.48 -23.29 -45.00
N MET A 12 0.44 -23.27 -45.82
CA MET A 12 -0.60 -22.24 -45.74
C MET A 12 -1.95 -22.76 -45.23
N ALA A 13 -2.24 -24.06 -45.32
CA ALA A 13 -3.54 -24.59 -44.88
C ALA A 13 -3.69 -24.68 -43.36
N GLY A 14 -2.58 -24.90 -42.62
CA GLY A 14 -2.61 -25.06 -41.16
C GLY A 14 -2.63 -23.75 -40.37
N THR A 15 -2.31 -22.61 -40.98
CA THR A 15 -2.29 -21.31 -40.30
C THR A 15 -3.65 -20.61 -40.32
N TRP A 16 -4.51 -20.92 -41.30
CA TRP A 16 -5.87 -20.36 -41.39
C TRP A 16 -6.87 -21.04 -40.45
N GLU A 17 -6.67 -22.31 -40.06
CA GLU A 17 -7.56 -23.00 -39.11
C GLU A 17 -7.41 -22.51 -37.65
N LEU A 18 -6.28 -21.88 -37.31
CA LEU A 18 -6.05 -21.33 -35.97
C LEU A 18 -6.78 -19.99 -35.74
N ILE A 19 -7.10 -19.26 -36.80
CA ILE A 19 -7.71 -17.92 -36.71
C ILE A 19 -9.25 -18.00 -36.57
N PHE A 20 -9.87 -19.09 -37.05
CA PHE A 20 -11.34 -19.27 -37.02
C PHE A 20 -11.88 -20.02 -35.80
N GLN A 21 -11.05 -20.33 -34.79
CA GLN A 21 -11.51 -20.90 -33.52
C GLN A 21 -11.69 -19.87 -32.39
N ILE A 22 -11.82 -18.57 -32.70
CA ILE A 22 -12.30 -17.59 -31.72
C ILE A 22 -13.78 -17.86 -31.47
N LYS A 23 -14.10 -18.42 -30.30
CA LYS A 23 -15.48 -18.67 -29.92
C LYS A 23 -16.04 -17.37 -29.32
N TRP A 24 -17.33 -17.13 -29.50
CA TRP A 24 -18.05 -16.00 -28.89
C TRP A 24 -17.78 -15.78 -27.38
N PRO A 25 -17.57 -16.83 -26.55
CA PRO A 25 -17.17 -16.67 -25.15
C PRO A 25 -15.83 -15.96 -24.95
N ASP A 26 -14.89 -16.07 -25.89
CA ASP A 26 -13.55 -15.48 -25.77
C ASP A 26 -13.60 -13.95 -25.95
N ILE A 27 -14.51 -13.47 -26.80
CA ILE A 27 -14.76 -12.03 -26.98
C ILE A 27 -15.43 -11.44 -25.73
N LEU A 28 -16.41 -12.17 -25.18
CA LEU A 28 -17.10 -11.78 -23.96
C LEU A 28 -16.13 -11.74 -22.76
N ASP A 29 -15.19 -12.68 -22.72
CA ASP A 29 -14.13 -12.73 -21.72
C ASP A 29 -13.26 -11.47 -21.75
N ILE A 30 -12.70 -11.13 -22.92
CA ILE A 30 -11.84 -9.95 -23.08
C ILE A 30 -12.58 -8.66 -22.69
N PHE A 31 -13.86 -8.54 -23.03
CA PHE A 31 -14.65 -7.36 -22.69
C PHE A 31 -14.89 -7.23 -21.17
N ILE A 32 -15.20 -8.34 -20.50
CA ILE A 32 -15.39 -8.36 -19.04
C ILE A 32 -14.07 -8.00 -18.34
N VAL A 33 -12.95 -8.57 -18.78
CA VAL A 33 -11.61 -8.25 -18.23
C VAL A 33 -11.28 -6.78 -18.41
N ALA A 34 -11.52 -6.22 -19.59
CA ALA A 34 -11.24 -4.81 -19.87
C ALA A 34 -12.08 -3.87 -18.99
N PHE A 35 -13.37 -4.15 -18.82
CA PHE A 35 -14.26 -3.39 -17.96
C PHE A 35 -13.79 -3.43 -16.49
N VAL A 36 -13.40 -4.62 -16.04
CA VAL A 36 -12.85 -4.86 -14.71
C VAL A 36 -11.56 -4.05 -14.48
N ILE A 37 -10.61 -4.09 -15.42
CA ILE A 37 -9.36 -3.30 -15.33
C ILE A 37 -9.67 -1.80 -15.26
N TYR A 38 -10.59 -1.32 -16.11
CA TYR A 38 -11.03 0.08 -16.08
C TYR A 38 -11.60 0.47 -14.70
N TRP A 39 -12.42 -0.41 -14.11
CA TRP A 39 -12.97 -0.19 -12.78
C TRP A 39 -11.91 -0.14 -11.68
N ILE A 40 -10.89 -1.02 -11.76
CA ILE A 40 -9.72 -1.01 -10.85
C ILE A 40 -8.97 0.31 -10.96
N LEU A 41 -8.71 0.80 -12.19
CA LEU A 41 -8.03 2.08 -12.39
C LEU A 41 -8.81 3.25 -11.78
N LEU A 42 -10.15 3.21 -11.87
CA LEU A 42 -11.01 4.21 -11.26
C LEU A 42 -10.99 4.14 -9.71
N LEU A 43 -10.75 2.94 -9.16
CA LEU A 43 -10.77 2.65 -7.71
C LEU A 43 -9.52 3.13 -6.96
N ILE A 44 -8.42 3.38 -7.67
CA ILE A 44 -7.16 3.93 -7.13
C ILE A 44 -7.36 5.38 -6.62
N ARG A 45 -8.57 5.96 -6.66
CA ARG A 45 -8.88 7.30 -6.12
C ARG A 45 -9.35 7.35 -4.65
N GLY A 46 -9.20 6.29 -3.86
CA GLY A 46 -9.55 6.27 -2.42
C GLY A 46 -8.36 6.23 -1.44
N THR A 47 -8.61 6.36 -0.14
CA THR A 47 -7.58 6.20 0.92
C THR A 47 -6.86 4.84 0.87
N ARG A 48 -5.55 4.80 1.16
CA ARG A 48 -4.65 3.63 1.04
C ARG A 48 -5.22 2.32 1.58
N SER A 49 -5.87 2.32 2.75
CA SER A 49 -6.41 1.11 3.39
C SER A 49 -7.68 0.59 2.71
N VAL A 50 -8.56 1.48 2.24
CA VAL A 50 -9.79 1.11 1.53
C VAL A 50 -9.46 0.52 0.16
N GLN A 51 -8.43 1.06 -0.51
CA GLN A 51 -7.93 0.50 -1.76
C GLN A 51 -7.45 -0.95 -1.60
N MET A 52 -6.70 -1.25 -0.53
CA MET A 52 -6.22 -2.61 -0.25
C MET A 52 -7.36 -3.61 -0.01
N LEU A 53 -8.35 -3.22 0.81
CA LEU A 53 -9.51 -4.07 1.11
C LEU A 53 -10.33 -4.39 -0.15
N LEU A 54 -10.58 -3.36 -0.97
CA LEU A 54 -11.33 -3.52 -2.21
C LEU A 54 -10.55 -4.30 -3.28
N GLY A 55 -9.22 -4.15 -3.34
CA GLY A 55 -8.35 -4.97 -4.20
C GLY A 55 -8.43 -6.46 -3.86
N LEU A 56 -8.45 -6.80 -2.57
CA LEU A 56 -8.63 -8.19 -2.12
C LEU A 56 -10.02 -8.73 -2.48
N ALA A 57 -11.08 -7.96 -2.20
CA ALA A 57 -12.45 -8.33 -2.54
C ALA A 57 -12.61 -8.55 -4.06
N PHE A 58 -11.97 -7.70 -4.86
CA PHE A 58 -11.96 -7.81 -6.31
C PHE A 58 -11.30 -9.11 -6.80
N VAL A 59 -10.12 -9.48 -6.27
CA VAL A 59 -9.45 -10.74 -6.65
C VAL A 59 -10.33 -11.95 -6.35
N ILE A 60 -11.00 -11.96 -5.20
CA ILE A 60 -11.94 -13.02 -4.83
C ILE A 60 -13.13 -13.07 -5.80
N ALA A 61 -13.73 -11.92 -6.12
CA ALA A 61 -14.84 -11.85 -7.06
C ALA A 61 -14.44 -12.34 -8.46
N ALA A 62 -13.28 -11.90 -8.96
CA ALA A 62 -12.73 -12.35 -10.23
C ALA A 62 -12.49 -13.87 -10.26
N PHE A 63 -12.01 -14.45 -9.15
CA PHE A 63 -11.82 -15.90 -9.04
C PHE A 63 -13.13 -16.68 -9.15
N LEU A 64 -14.17 -16.23 -8.43
CA LEU A 64 -15.49 -16.86 -8.45
C LEU A 64 -16.14 -16.77 -9.82
N ILE A 65 -16.05 -15.62 -10.49
CA ILE A 65 -16.57 -15.43 -11.85
C ILE A 65 -15.81 -16.33 -12.83
N ALA A 66 -14.47 -16.34 -12.75
CA ALA A 66 -13.62 -17.17 -13.60
C ALA A 66 -13.95 -18.67 -13.48
N GLN A 67 -14.12 -19.14 -12.23
CA GLN A 67 -14.49 -20.52 -11.95
C GLN A 67 -15.91 -20.84 -12.44
N ARG A 68 -16.87 -19.93 -12.25
CA ARG A 68 -18.28 -20.17 -12.60
C ARG A 68 -18.53 -20.19 -14.11
N TRP A 69 -17.78 -19.39 -14.87
CA TRP A 69 -17.94 -19.22 -16.31
C TRP A 69 -16.97 -20.09 -17.12
N GLY A 70 -16.09 -20.85 -16.46
CA GLY A 70 -15.16 -21.78 -17.12
C GLY A 70 -14.03 -21.07 -17.86
N LEU A 71 -13.65 -19.88 -17.40
CA LEU A 71 -12.63 -19.03 -18.00
C LEU A 71 -11.23 -19.62 -17.72
N VAL A 72 -10.80 -20.53 -18.59
CA VAL A 72 -9.60 -21.37 -18.36
C VAL A 72 -8.35 -20.53 -18.13
N THR A 73 -8.12 -19.51 -18.95
CA THR A 73 -6.91 -18.67 -18.87
C THR A 73 -6.88 -17.83 -17.59
N ILE A 74 -7.98 -17.14 -17.27
CA ILE A 74 -8.08 -16.31 -16.06
C ILE A 74 -8.04 -17.18 -14.81
N HIS A 75 -8.78 -18.29 -14.80
CA HIS A 75 -8.76 -19.22 -13.69
C HIS A 75 -7.34 -19.77 -13.46
N TRP A 76 -6.60 -20.08 -14.52
CA TRP A 76 -5.20 -20.49 -14.41
C TRP A 76 -4.31 -19.39 -13.81
N ILE A 77 -4.40 -18.15 -14.31
CA ILE A 77 -3.61 -17.02 -13.77
C ILE A 77 -3.94 -16.78 -12.29
N LEU A 78 -5.23 -16.72 -11.94
CA LEU A 78 -5.67 -16.47 -10.58
C LEU A 78 -5.28 -17.61 -9.64
N ARG A 79 -5.32 -18.87 -10.10
CA ARG A 79 -4.87 -20.02 -9.29
C ARG A 79 -3.39 -19.92 -8.94
N ASN A 80 -2.53 -19.61 -9.91
CA ASN A 80 -1.10 -19.38 -9.66
C ASN A 80 -0.86 -18.19 -8.71
N PHE A 81 -1.67 -17.13 -8.85
CA PHE A 81 -1.61 -15.97 -7.95
C PHE A 81 -2.00 -16.34 -6.51
N ILE A 82 -3.06 -17.13 -6.33
CA ILE A 82 -3.49 -17.64 -5.03
C ILE A 82 -2.42 -18.55 -4.41
N ASP A 83 -1.78 -19.42 -5.19
CA ASP A 83 -0.67 -20.26 -4.71
C ASP A 83 0.51 -19.40 -4.19
N SER A 84 0.70 -18.19 -4.74
CA SER A 84 1.73 -17.23 -4.33
C SER A 84 1.25 -16.17 -3.32
N ILE A 85 -0.01 -16.21 -2.88
CA ILE A 85 -0.65 -15.12 -2.12
C ILE A 85 0.05 -14.85 -0.79
N ILE A 86 0.53 -15.90 -0.11
CA ILE A 86 1.19 -15.79 1.19
C ILE A 86 2.46 -14.94 1.07
N ILE A 87 3.27 -15.20 0.04
CA ILE A 87 4.51 -14.45 -0.19
C ILE A 87 4.19 -12.98 -0.49
N ILE A 88 3.20 -12.74 -1.36
CA ILE A 88 2.77 -11.38 -1.73
C ILE A 88 2.28 -10.61 -0.51
N ILE A 89 1.45 -11.22 0.35
CA ILE A 89 0.98 -10.63 1.60
C ILE A 89 2.16 -10.28 2.50
N ILE A 90 3.12 -11.18 2.70
CA ILE A 90 4.30 -10.91 3.54
C ILE A 90 5.11 -9.72 3.02
N VAL A 91 5.32 -9.63 1.71
CA VAL A 91 6.07 -8.53 1.08
C VAL A 91 5.32 -7.20 1.22
N ILE A 92 4.01 -7.18 0.96
CA ILE A 92 3.20 -5.95 1.06
C ILE A 92 3.10 -5.46 2.51
N PHE A 93 2.85 -6.37 3.45
CA PHE A 93 2.71 -6.07 4.87
C PHE A 93 4.04 -6.08 5.64
N GLN A 94 5.17 -6.13 4.94
CA GLN A 94 6.49 -6.22 5.56
C GLN A 94 6.73 -5.08 6.58
N ASN A 95 6.33 -3.85 6.21
CA ASN A 95 6.51 -2.66 7.05
C ASN A 95 5.54 -2.64 8.24
N ASP A 96 4.27 -3.03 8.03
CA ASP A 96 3.26 -3.08 9.08
C ASP A 96 3.61 -4.13 10.15
N ILE A 97 4.03 -5.32 9.74
CA ILE A 97 4.47 -6.39 10.66
C ILE A 97 5.68 -5.93 11.47
N ARG A 98 6.67 -5.32 10.81
CA ARG A 98 7.85 -4.76 11.48
C ARG A 98 7.45 -3.73 12.54
N ARG A 99 6.52 -2.84 12.22
CA ARG A 99 6.05 -1.77 13.11
C ARG A 99 5.19 -2.29 14.26
N ALA A 100 4.36 -3.30 14.03
CA ALA A 100 3.60 -3.97 15.08
C ALA A 100 4.52 -4.65 16.09
N LEU A 101 5.55 -5.36 15.61
CA LEU A 101 6.54 -6.04 16.45
C LEU A 101 7.41 -5.06 17.23
N SER A 102 7.83 -3.94 16.61
CA SER A 102 8.59 -2.91 17.32
C SER A 102 7.78 -2.23 18.43
N THR A 103 6.46 -2.15 18.26
CA THR A 103 5.54 -1.62 19.28
C THR A 103 5.28 -2.63 20.40
N MET A 104 5.15 -3.93 20.08
CA MET A 104 4.98 -4.98 21.08
C MET A 104 6.25 -5.25 21.90
N GLY A 105 7.43 -5.01 21.35
CA GLY A 105 8.71 -5.12 22.06
C GLY A 105 9.00 -3.97 23.03
N LYS A 106 8.31 -2.82 22.88
CA LYS A 106 8.40 -1.68 23.80
C LYS A 106 7.54 -1.96 25.02
N ASN A 107 8.06 -2.75 25.96
CA ASN A 107 7.39 -3.06 27.22
C ASN A 107 7.15 -1.76 28.02
N PRO A 108 5.89 -1.30 28.24
CA PRO A 108 5.62 -0.09 29.03
C PRO A 108 6.00 -0.25 30.50
N PHE A 109 6.18 -1.48 30.96
CA PHE A 109 6.39 -1.85 32.36
C PHE A 109 7.80 -1.57 32.91
N PHE A 110 8.78 -1.20 32.07
CA PHE A 110 10.15 -0.91 32.53
C PHE A 110 10.49 0.57 32.70
N SER A 111 9.52 1.48 32.56
CA SER A 111 9.71 2.91 32.89
C SER A 111 9.21 3.22 34.30
N VAL A 112 9.81 2.61 35.32
CA VAL A 112 9.71 3.10 36.69
C VAL A 112 10.86 4.09 36.89
N SER A 113 10.70 5.30 36.40
CA SER A 113 11.51 6.43 36.86
C SER A 113 10.79 7.09 38.05
N PRO A 114 11.50 7.42 39.14
CA PRO A 114 10.89 8.03 40.31
C PRO A 114 10.25 9.36 39.92
N VAL A 115 9.01 9.57 40.40
CA VAL A 115 8.23 10.80 40.26
C VAL A 115 8.97 11.93 40.96
N SER A 116 9.95 12.50 40.27
CA SER A 116 10.47 13.83 40.54
C SER A 116 9.45 14.79 39.95
N TYR A 117 9.01 15.75 40.76
CA TYR A 117 8.09 16.84 40.42
C TYR A 117 8.68 17.70 39.30
N LYS A 118 8.66 17.16 38.08
CA LYS A 118 9.05 17.82 36.85
C LYS A 118 7.74 18.15 36.14
N PRO A 119 7.57 19.40 35.67
CA PRO A 119 6.39 19.75 34.89
C PRO A 119 6.24 18.72 33.76
N SER A 120 5.01 18.26 33.57
CA SER A 120 4.74 17.28 32.52
C SER A 120 5.06 17.89 31.16
N LEU A 121 5.41 17.08 30.16
CA LEU A 121 5.67 17.58 28.79
C LEU A 121 4.53 18.47 28.28
N LEU A 122 3.27 18.16 28.65
CA LEU A 122 2.11 18.98 28.32
C LEU A 122 2.16 20.38 28.96
N GLU A 123 2.67 20.49 30.17
CA GLU A 123 2.74 21.76 30.91
C GLU A 123 3.76 22.70 30.30
N GLU A 124 4.96 22.19 29.97
CA GLU A 124 6.01 22.93 29.25
C GLU A 124 5.51 23.43 27.88
N VAL A 125 4.80 22.56 27.14
CA VAL A 125 4.22 22.91 25.83
C VAL A 125 3.09 23.93 25.96
N ALA A 126 2.21 23.78 26.96
CA ALA A 126 1.10 24.70 27.19
C ALA A 126 1.59 26.10 27.59
N GLU A 127 2.59 26.16 28.48
CA GLU A 127 3.18 27.42 28.90
C GLU A 127 3.91 28.12 27.75
N ALA A 128 4.72 27.39 26.97
CA ALA A 128 5.39 27.93 25.79
C ALA A 128 4.38 28.45 24.75
N SER A 129 3.32 27.68 24.48
CA SER A 129 2.29 28.06 23.52
C SER A 129 1.54 29.32 23.96
N SER A 130 1.27 29.47 25.26
CA SER A 130 0.65 30.67 25.83
C SER A 130 1.51 31.91 25.63
N ILE A 131 2.82 31.79 25.84
CA ILE A 131 3.78 32.90 25.65
C ILE A 131 3.92 33.24 24.16
N LEU A 132 4.06 32.24 23.28
CA LEU A 132 4.14 32.43 21.83
C LEU A 132 2.88 33.12 21.28
N ALA A 133 1.70 32.72 21.77
CA ALA A 133 0.43 33.35 21.39
C ALA A 133 0.34 34.82 21.84
N ARG A 134 0.78 35.15 23.07
CA ARG A 134 0.84 36.54 23.56
C ARG A 134 1.77 37.41 22.70
N ASN A 135 2.88 36.84 22.25
CA ASN A 135 3.86 37.51 21.41
C ASN A 135 3.50 37.47 19.91
N ARG A 136 2.40 36.82 19.54
CA ARG A 136 1.96 36.60 18.15
C ARG A 136 3.01 35.88 17.28
N HIS A 137 3.79 34.99 17.88
CA HIS A 137 4.72 34.12 17.15
C HIS A 137 3.99 32.84 16.69
N GLY A 138 4.12 32.50 15.41
CA GLY A 138 3.55 31.28 14.85
C GLY A 138 4.41 30.07 15.19
N ALA A 139 3.78 29.00 15.68
CA ALA A 139 4.47 27.76 16.01
C ALA A 139 3.65 26.54 15.58
N LEU A 140 4.33 25.52 15.06
CA LEU A 140 3.75 24.21 14.75
C LEU A 140 4.45 23.15 15.60
N ILE A 141 3.73 22.61 16.57
CA ILE A 141 4.25 21.60 17.49
C ILE A 141 3.48 20.30 17.25
N VAL A 142 4.18 19.25 16.85
CA VAL A 142 3.60 17.93 16.60
C VAL A 142 4.01 16.98 17.71
N LEU A 143 3.03 16.40 18.42
CA LEU A 143 3.25 15.41 19.46
C LEU A 143 3.03 14.01 18.91
N GLU A 144 4.13 13.29 18.68
CA GLU A 144 4.08 11.88 18.30
C GLU A 144 3.42 11.05 19.42
N ARG A 145 2.51 10.15 19.03
CA ARG A 145 1.88 9.18 19.94
C ARG A 145 2.28 7.77 19.54
N VAL A 146 1.32 6.95 19.11
CA VAL A 146 1.57 5.57 18.67
C VAL A 146 1.90 5.54 17.17
N ALA A 147 1.32 6.46 16.39
CA ALA A 147 1.63 6.66 14.97
C ALA A 147 3.02 7.29 14.83
N ASP A 148 3.92 6.60 14.11
CA ASP A 148 5.26 7.11 13.83
C ASP A 148 5.13 8.27 12.83
N VAL A 149 5.60 9.45 13.22
CA VAL A 149 5.49 10.66 12.40
C VAL A 149 6.67 10.74 11.41
N LYS A 150 7.72 9.93 11.58
CA LYS A 150 8.94 9.98 10.77
C LYS A 150 8.70 9.76 9.27
N GLU A 151 7.71 8.95 8.90
CA GLU A 151 7.37 8.73 7.48
C GLU A 151 6.80 9.98 6.79
N HIS A 152 6.40 11.01 7.57
CA HIS A 152 5.83 12.26 7.06
C HIS A 152 6.74 13.48 7.29
N VAL A 153 7.90 13.30 7.93
CA VAL A 153 8.86 14.37 8.26
C VAL A 153 10.14 14.10 7.48
N GLU A 154 10.20 14.58 6.23
CA GLU A 154 11.37 14.39 5.35
C GLU A 154 12.46 15.46 5.57
N VAL A 155 12.18 16.56 6.28
CA VAL A 155 13.11 17.71 6.41
C VAL A 155 13.07 18.28 7.84
N GLY A 156 14.22 18.34 8.51
CA GLY A 156 14.39 18.94 9.84
C GLY A 156 15.80 18.78 10.42
N VAL A 157 16.08 19.44 11.54
CA VAL A 157 17.29 19.24 12.34
C VAL A 157 16.93 18.39 13.56
N GLU A 158 17.56 17.22 13.70
CA GLU A 158 17.37 16.38 14.87
C GLU A 158 17.95 17.07 16.12
N LEU A 159 17.09 17.25 17.13
CA LEU A 159 17.46 17.81 18.43
C LEU A 159 17.19 16.75 19.49
N ASP A 160 18.25 16.09 19.97
CA ASP A 160 18.16 15.17 21.11
C ASP A 160 18.14 15.96 22.43
N ALA A 161 17.08 16.75 22.59
CA ALA A 161 16.94 17.70 23.69
C ALA A 161 15.70 17.41 24.53
N ARG A 162 15.79 17.70 25.83
CA ARG A 162 14.64 17.66 26.71
C ARG A 162 13.71 18.83 26.39
N VAL A 163 12.43 18.54 26.18
CA VAL A 163 11.41 19.57 25.94
C VAL A 163 11.28 20.45 27.19
N THR A 164 11.59 21.73 27.03
CA THR A 164 11.37 22.79 28.01
C THR A 164 10.74 23.99 27.33
N ARG A 165 10.02 24.80 28.10
CA ARG A 165 9.41 26.04 27.66
C ARG A 165 10.42 26.95 26.97
N ASP A 166 11.59 27.14 27.58
CA ASP A 166 12.62 28.06 27.09
C ASP A 166 13.23 27.57 25.76
N LEU A 167 13.35 26.24 25.58
CA LEU A 167 13.80 25.64 24.31
C LEU A 167 12.77 25.89 23.19
N LEU A 168 11.48 25.66 23.48
CA LEU A 168 10.40 25.90 22.52
C LEU A 168 10.33 27.38 22.11
N LEU A 169 10.46 28.29 23.07
CA LEU A 169 10.52 29.72 22.80
C LEU A 169 11.71 30.09 21.92
N SER A 170 12.86 29.44 22.10
CA SER A 170 14.06 29.69 21.30
C SER A 170 13.93 29.16 19.87
N ILE A 171 13.29 28.00 19.68
CA ILE A 171 13.07 27.41 18.34
C ILE A 171 12.11 28.27 17.50
N PHE A 172 11.06 28.81 18.12
CA PHE A 172 10.04 29.62 17.44
C PHE A 172 10.26 31.13 17.61
N ASN A 173 11.48 31.55 17.93
CA ASN A 173 11.84 32.95 17.93
C ASN A 173 12.16 33.39 16.48
N PRO A 174 11.49 34.42 15.94
CA PRO A 174 11.69 34.90 14.57
C PRO A 174 13.04 35.59 14.34
#